data_AF-A0A8T5TZT5-F1
#
_entry.id   AF-A0A8T5TZT5-F1
#
_cell.length_a   1.000
_cell.length_b   1.000
_cell.length_c   1.000
_cell.angle_alpha   90.00
_cell.angle_beta   90.00
_cell.angle_gamma   90.00
#
_symmetry.space_group_name_H-M   'P 1'
#
loop_
_entity.id
_entity.type
_entity.pdbx_description
1 polymer ?
#
loop_
_entity_poly.entity_id
_entity_poly.type
_entity_poly.pdbx_seq_one_letter_code
_entity_poly.pdbx_strand_id
1 'polypeptide(L)'
;MEFGTDLGIGPNEIEKISPQITFITSNADIEAIALVSLEGYQIAFSALPQYEVDGDQFCGLASALLMTGSSTIKTLFQEDLSEIIVRAENGYIIVSNAGRLVVVCAGTLI
;
A
#
# COMPACT_ATOMS: atom_id res chain seq x y z
N MET A 1 -1.55 15.52 18.19
CA MET A 1 -2.25 14.27 17.86
C MET A 1 -1.15 13.35 17.36
N GLU A 2 -0.85 12.28 18.10
CA GLU A 2 0.22 11.34 17.72
C GLU A 2 -0.35 10.42 16.63
N PHE A 3 0.26 10.43 15.44
CA PHE A 3 -0.20 9.62 14.32
C PHE A 3 -0.04 8.12 14.66
N GLY A 4 -1.07 7.33 14.35
CA GLY A 4 -1.08 5.87 14.57
C GLY A 4 -1.80 5.39 15.84
N THR A 5 -2.15 6.28 16.78
CA THR A 5 -2.89 5.90 18.00
C THR A 5 -4.25 5.27 17.68
N ASP A 6 -4.95 5.81 16.68
CA ASP A 6 -6.26 5.31 16.29
C ASP A 6 -6.13 3.94 15.62
N LEU A 7 -5.04 3.71 14.86
CA LEU A 7 -4.72 2.43 14.22
C LEU A 7 -4.15 1.37 15.19
N GLY A 8 -3.83 1.77 16.42
CA GLY A 8 -3.12 0.93 17.38
C GLY A 8 -1.67 0.67 16.98
N ILE A 9 -1.08 1.51 16.12
CA ILE A 9 0.30 1.40 15.65
C ILE A 9 1.07 2.57 16.26
N GLY A 10 1.83 2.31 17.31
CA GLY A 10 2.73 3.27 17.92
C GLY A 10 4.10 3.33 17.23
N PRO A 11 4.95 4.27 17.65
CA PRO A 11 6.31 4.43 17.10
C PRO A 11 7.16 3.14 17.14
N ASN A 12 7.03 2.36 18.22
CA ASN A 12 7.75 1.09 18.38
C ASN A 12 7.34 0.02 17.36
N GLU A 13 6.11 0.06 16.85
CA GLU A 13 5.63 -0.88 15.85
C GLU A 13 6.11 -0.47 14.46
N ILE A 14 6.12 0.83 14.15
CA ILE A 14 6.68 1.38 12.91
C ILE A 14 8.17 1.01 12.77
N GLU A 15 8.93 1.11 13.87
CA GLU A 15 10.35 0.73 13.90
C GLU A 15 10.57 -0.76 13.56
N LYS A 16 9.64 -1.63 13.96
CA LYS A 16 9.70 -3.08 13.65
C LYS A 16 9.24 -3.41 12.23
N ILE A 17 8.33 -2.63 11.67
CA ILE A 17 7.75 -2.86 10.33
C ILE A 17 8.71 -2.41 9.23
N SER A 18 9.42 -1.30 9.43
CA SER A 18 10.27 -0.70 8.39
C SER A 18 11.32 -1.67 7.81
N PRO A 19 12.04 -2.48 8.63
CA PRO A 19 12.95 -3.49 8.12
C PRO A 19 12.26 -4.59 7.29
N GLN A 20 11.03 -4.96 7.65
CA GLN A 20 10.27 -6.01 6.96
C GLN A 20 9.85 -5.55 5.57
N ILE A 21 9.34 -4.33 5.47
CA ILE A 21 8.97 -3.70 4.20
C ILE A 21 10.19 -3.64 3.28
N THR A 22 11.33 -3.16 3.79
CA THR A 22 12.60 -3.10 3.05
C THR A 22 13.08 -4.48 2.60
N PHE A 23 12.93 -5.50 3.45
CA PHE A 23 13.28 -6.87 3.10
C PHE A 23 12.43 -7.39 1.93
N ILE A 24 11.13 -7.12 1.93
CA ILE A 24 10.23 -7.54 0.83
C ILE A 24 10.63 -6.86 -0.48
N THR A 25 10.81 -5.52 -0.52
CA THR A 25 11.23 -4.82 -1.74
C THR A 25 12.58 -5.32 -2.28
N SER A 26 13.48 -5.75 -1.40
CA SER A 26 14.81 -6.22 -1.81
C SER A 26 14.83 -7.68 -2.28
N ASN A 27 13.75 -8.45 -2.04
CA ASN A 27 13.69 -9.90 -2.29
C ASN A 27 12.46 -10.34 -3.08
N ALA A 28 11.66 -9.41 -3.57
CA ALA A 28 10.53 -9.65 -4.48
C ALA A 28 10.72 -8.80 -5.75
N ASP A 29 10.08 -9.20 -6.84
CA ASP A 29 10.11 -8.47 -8.11
C ASP A 29 9.17 -7.24 -8.07
N ILE A 30 9.39 -6.36 -7.08
CA ILE A 30 8.69 -5.09 -6.88
C ILE A 30 9.71 -3.98 -6.64
N GLU A 31 9.41 -2.79 -7.14
CA GLU A 31 10.30 -1.65 -7.06
C GLU A 31 9.89 -0.67 -5.96
N ALA A 32 8.62 -0.68 -5.55
CA ALA A 32 8.13 0.09 -4.41
C ALA A 32 7.07 -0.67 -3.62
N ILE A 33 7.05 -0.45 -2.31
CA ILE A 33 6.07 -0.99 -1.39
C ILE A 33 5.75 0.03 -0.30
N ALA A 34 4.48 0.11 0.10
CA ALA A 34 4.05 0.93 1.21
C ALA A 34 3.02 0.21 2.09
N LEU A 35 3.07 0.54 3.38
CA LEU A 35 1.99 0.34 4.32
C LEU A 35 1.26 1.67 4.50
N VAL A 36 -0.04 1.67 4.26
CA VAL A 36 -0.85 2.89 4.17
C VAL A 36 -2.07 2.79 5.07
N SER A 37 -2.49 3.91 5.65
CA SER A 37 -3.81 3.98 6.30
C SER A 37 -4.94 3.95 5.26
N LEU A 38 -6.17 3.71 5.69
CA LEU A 38 -7.33 3.79 4.80
C LEU A 38 -7.52 5.18 4.21
N GLU A 39 -7.11 6.23 4.92
CA GLU A 39 -7.16 7.63 4.50
C GLU A 39 -6.01 8.03 3.56
N GLY A 40 -5.07 7.12 3.27
CA GLY A 40 -3.95 7.37 2.37
C GLY A 40 -2.68 7.91 3.04
N TYR A 41 -2.60 7.92 4.37
CA TYR A 41 -1.38 8.34 5.07
C TYR A 41 -0.30 7.25 5.02
N GLN A 42 0.92 7.64 4.66
CA GLN A 42 2.08 6.75 4.65
C GLN A 42 2.48 6.35 6.08
N ILE A 43 2.49 5.04 6.37
CA ILE A 43 2.96 4.49 7.65
C ILE A 43 4.39 3.99 7.51
N ALA A 44 4.67 3.26 6.43
CA ALA A 44 6.00 2.81 6.06
C ALA A 44 6.09 2.76 4.53
N PHE A 45 7.25 3.07 3.99
CA PHE A 45 7.49 3.09 2.55
C PHE A 45 8.93 2.67 2.26
N SER A 46 9.11 1.91 1.19
CA SER A 46 10.41 1.53 0.65
C SER A 46 10.33 1.48 -0.86
N ALA A 47 11.37 1.94 -1.52
CA ALA A 47 11.55 1.80 -2.96
C ALA A 47 13.01 1.49 -3.28
N LEU A 48 13.22 0.80 -4.40
CA LEU A 48 14.56 0.59 -4.94
C LEU A 48 15.17 1.93 -5.39
N PRO A 49 16.48 2.13 -5.26
CA PRO A 49 17.12 3.42 -5.55
C PRO A 49 16.88 3.95 -6.97
N GLN A 50 16.71 3.06 -7.95
CA GLN A 50 16.46 3.40 -9.36
C GLN A 50 15.00 3.71 -9.68
N TYR A 51 14.06 3.51 -8.74
CA TYR A 51 12.64 3.71 -8.96
C TYR A 51 12.17 5.01 -8.30
N GLU A 52 12.05 6.05 -9.10
CA GLU A 52 11.58 7.36 -8.63
C GLU A 52 10.06 7.36 -8.47
N VAL A 53 9.59 7.35 -7.24
CA VAL A 53 8.18 7.52 -6.88
C VAL A 53 8.06 8.38 -5.63
N ASP A 54 7.07 9.26 -5.63
CA ASP A 54 6.68 10.03 -4.44
C ASP A 54 5.82 9.14 -3.55
N GLY A 55 6.31 8.85 -2.34
CA GLY A 55 5.65 7.96 -1.39
C GLY A 55 4.27 8.45 -0.93
N ASP A 56 4.11 9.76 -0.72
CA ASP A 56 2.82 10.33 -0.30
C ASP A 56 1.79 10.24 -1.43
N GLN A 57 2.21 10.56 -2.66
CA GLN A 57 1.35 10.41 -3.84
C GLN A 57 0.97 8.95 -4.08
N PHE A 58 1.94 8.04 -3.97
CA PHE A 58 1.73 6.60 -4.12
C PHE A 58 0.71 6.05 -3.13
N CYS A 59 0.84 6.44 -1.85
CA CYS A 59 -0.08 6.09 -0.78
C CYS A 59 -1.49 6.62 -1.02
N GLY A 60 -1.62 7.90 -1.42
CA GLY A 60 -2.91 8.52 -1.72
C GLY A 60 -3.65 7.83 -2.87
N LEU A 61 -2.93 7.50 -3.96
CA LEU A 61 -3.51 6.78 -5.10
C LEU A 61 -3.98 5.38 -4.73
N ALA A 62 -3.19 4.64 -3.93
CA ALA A 62 -3.55 3.30 -3.47
C ALA A 62 -4.84 3.32 -2.63
N SER A 63 -4.95 4.25 -1.68
CA SER A 63 -6.17 4.43 -0.87
C SER A 63 -7.38 4.76 -1.74
N ALA A 64 -7.25 5.68 -2.70
CA ALA A 64 -8.35 6.05 -3.59
C ALA A 64 -8.85 4.86 -4.43
N LEU A 65 -7.94 4.04 -4.96
CA LEU A 65 -8.30 2.81 -5.67
C LEU A 65 -9.04 1.83 -4.75
N LEU A 66 -8.52 1.59 -3.55
CA LEU A 66 -9.14 0.69 -2.59
C LEU A 66 -10.55 1.15 -2.19
N MET A 67 -10.73 2.43 -1.90
CA MET A 67 -12.04 2.99 -1.55
C MET A 67 -13.06 2.85 -2.69
N THR A 68 -12.62 3.11 -3.92
CA THR A 68 -13.45 2.98 -5.12
C THR A 68 -13.86 1.54 -5.36
N GLY A 69 -12.90 0.61 -5.32
CA GLY A 69 -13.16 -0.81 -5.50
C GLY A 69 -14.02 -1.38 -4.36
N SER A 70 -13.75 -0.99 -3.11
CA SER A 70 -14.53 -1.41 -1.93
C SER A 70 -15.98 -0.96 -2.06
N SER A 71 -16.22 0.30 -2.43
CA SER A 71 -17.57 0.83 -2.64
C SER A 71 -18.29 0.09 -3.77
N THR A 72 -17.57 -0.28 -4.83
CA THR A 72 -18.10 -1.03 -5.97
C THR A 72 -18.52 -2.44 -5.56
N ILE A 73 -17.63 -3.20 -4.92
CA ILE A 73 -17.91 -4.57 -4.46
C ILE A 73 -19.03 -4.58 -3.43
N LYS A 74 -19.01 -3.63 -2.48
CA LYS A 74 -20.06 -3.53 -1.46
C LYS A 74 -21.43 -3.27 -2.08
N THR A 75 -21.49 -2.41 -3.09
CA THR A 75 -22.74 -2.05 -3.75
C THR A 75 -23.30 -3.19 -4.60
N LEU A 76 -22.44 -3.87 -5.36
CA LEU A 76 -22.86 -4.89 -6.32
C LEU A 76 -23.08 -6.26 -5.67
N PHE A 77 -22.28 -6.60 -4.66
CA PHE A 77 -22.20 -7.95 -4.12
C PHE A 77 -22.41 -8.02 -2.59
N GLN A 78 -22.45 -6.88 -1.89
CA GLN A 78 -22.52 -6.81 -0.41
C GLN A 78 -21.33 -7.43 0.33
N GLU A 79 -20.25 -7.73 -0.38
CA GLU A 79 -19.01 -8.31 0.13
C GLU A 79 -17.94 -7.25 0.38
N ASP A 80 -16.82 -7.67 0.97
CA ASP A 80 -15.67 -6.82 1.22
C ASP A 80 -14.57 -7.11 0.18
N LEU A 81 -13.99 -6.06 -0.38
CA LEU A 81 -12.93 -6.17 -1.38
C LEU A 81 -11.64 -6.72 -0.75
N SER A 82 -11.08 -7.76 -1.37
CA SER A 82 -9.79 -8.34 -0.95
C SER A 82 -8.58 -7.61 -1.57
N GLU A 83 -8.58 -7.42 -2.89
CA GLU A 83 -7.41 -6.91 -3.63
C GLU A 83 -7.81 -6.22 -4.93
N ILE A 84 -7.01 -5.24 -5.35
CA ILE A 84 -7.05 -4.64 -6.69
C ILE A 84 -5.69 -4.85 -7.35
N ILE A 85 -5.71 -5.29 -8.60
CA ILE A 85 -4.53 -5.34 -9.47
C ILE A 85 -4.80 -4.47 -10.69
N VAL A 86 -3.98 -3.44 -10.89
CA VAL A 86 -4.00 -2.62 -12.11
C VAL A 86 -2.72 -2.91 -12.89
N ARG A 87 -2.86 -3.25 -14.16
CA ARG A 87 -1.74 -3.57 -15.07
C ARG A 87 -1.73 -2.62 -16.24
N ALA A 88 -0.53 -2.20 -16.62
CA ALA A 88 -0.21 -1.47 -17.84
C ALA A 88 0.82 -2.28 -18.64
N GLU A 89 1.15 -1.80 -19.84
CA GLU A 89 2.13 -2.44 -20.72
C GLU A 89 3.49 -2.63 -20.04
N ASN A 90 3.94 -1.63 -19.28
CA ASN A 90 5.28 -1.59 -18.69
C ASN A 90 5.26 -1.53 -17.15
N GLY A 91 4.17 -1.95 -16.51
CA GLY A 91 4.12 -1.95 -15.05
C GLY A 91 2.79 -2.31 -14.46
N TYR A 92 2.77 -2.37 -13.13
CA TYR A 92 1.62 -2.80 -12.37
C TYR A 92 1.62 -2.20 -10.96
N ILE A 93 0.43 -2.18 -10.36
CA ILE A 93 0.22 -1.88 -8.95
C ILE A 93 -0.74 -2.90 -8.36
N ILE A 94 -0.42 -3.38 -7.17
CA ILE A 94 -1.24 -4.28 -6.37
C ILE A 94 -1.61 -3.52 -5.10
N VAL A 95 -2.90 -3.45 -4.80
CA VAL A 95 -3.44 -2.82 -3.60
C VAL A 95 -4.22 -3.88 -2.83
N SER A 96 -3.66 -4.37 -1.74
CA SER A 96 -4.28 -5.40 -0.90
C SER A 96 -4.90 -4.78 0.34
N ASN A 97 -6.14 -5.19 0.63
CA ASN A 97 -6.82 -4.85 1.87
C ASN A 97 -6.25 -5.70 3.01
N ALA A 98 -5.59 -5.07 3.97
CA ALA A 98 -5.06 -5.71 5.18
C ALA A 98 -5.88 -5.31 6.42
N GLY A 99 -7.20 -5.12 6.25
CA GLY A 99 -8.13 -4.72 7.30
C GLY A 99 -8.07 -3.23 7.56
N ARG A 100 -7.30 -2.80 8.57
CA ARG A 100 -7.14 -1.38 8.92
C ARG A 100 -6.06 -0.67 8.10
N LEU A 101 -5.35 -1.43 7.30
CA LEU A 101 -4.16 -1.01 6.57
C LEU A 101 -4.30 -1.44 5.12
N VAL A 102 -3.55 -0.77 4.27
CA VAL A 102 -3.42 -1.08 2.86
C VAL A 102 -1.97 -1.43 2.60
N VAL A 103 -1.74 -2.58 1.99
CA VAL A 103 -0.43 -2.92 1.46
C VAL A 103 -0.47 -2.63 -0.02
N VAL A 104 0.43 -1.78 -0.48
CA VAL A 104 0.55 -1.45 -1.90
C VAL A 104 1.94 -1.79 -2.39
N CYS A 105 2.01 -2.48 -3.53
CA CYS A 105 3.26 -2.78 -4.23
C CYS A 105 3.16 -2.31 -5.67
N ALA A 106 4.26 -1.79 -6.22
CA ALA A 106 4.33 -1.43 -7.63
C ALA A 106 5.64 -1.90 -8.26
N GLY A 107 5.58 -2.16 -9.55
CA GLY A 107 6.76 -2.53 -10.31
C GLY A 107 6.63 -2.39 -11.81
N THR A 108 7.77 -2.45 -12.48
CA THR A 108 7.88 -2.53 -13.94
C THR A 108 8.19 -3.97 -14.34
N LEU A 109 7.60 -4.46 -15.43
CA LEU A 109 7.96 -5.79 -15.94
C LEU A 109 9.43 -5.77 -16.39
N ILE A 110 10.20 -6.75 -15.92
CA ILE A 110 11.62 -6.98 -16.23
C ILE A 110 11.82 -7.24 -17.72
#